data_AF-C2FWZ0-F1
#
_entry.id   AF-C2FWZ0-F1
#
_cell.length_a   1.000
_cell.length_b   1.000
_cell.length_c   1.000
_cell.angle_alpha   90.00
_cell.angle_beta   90.00
_cell.angle_gamma   90.00
#
_symmetry.space_group_name_H-M   'P 1'
#
loop_
_entity.id
_entity.type
_entity.pdbx_description
1 polymer ?
#
loop_
_entity_poly.entity_id
_entity_poly.type
_entity_poly.pdbx_seq_one_letter_code
_entity_poly.pdbx_strand_id
1 'polypeptide(L)'
;MSWIAGVFFHFIGGFASGSFYVPYKRVKGWSWEAMWILGGIFSWVLVPPVAAYLTIPDFFQIITDTSSSIIGYTYLFGLLWGIGGLTYGLGVRYLGVSLGSSIILGLSMVFGALMPSIYYFLILFRVNMVSISFLLPIQEFV
;
A
#
# COMPACT_ATOMS: atom_id res chain seq x y z
N MET A 1 -0.19 25.20 5.09
CA MET A 1 0.70 24.78 3.98
C MET A 1 0.21 25.48 2.71
N SER A 2 1.04 26.22 1.98
CA SER A 2 0.63 26.82 0.70
C SER A 2 0.55 25.75 -0.40
N TRP A 3 -0.34 25.91 -1.38
CA TRP A 3 -0.48 24.98 -2.51
C TRP A 3 0.83 24.84 -3.30
N ILE A 4 1.64 25.91 -3.38
CA ILE A 4 2.96 25.90 -4.02
C ILE A 4 3.92 24.92 -3.32
N ALA A 5 3.90 24.87 -1.97
CA ALA A 5 4.74 23.96 -1.20
C ALA A 5 4.26 22.52 -1.40
N GLY A 6 2.94 22.29 -1.50
CA GLY A 6 2.38 20.98 -1.82
C GLY A 6 2.86 20.45 -3.17
N VAL A 7 2.83 21.27 -4.22
CA VAL A 7 3.34 20.91 -5.56
C VAL A 7 4.85 20.61 -5.49
N PHE A 8 5.61 21.43 -4.79
CA PHE A 8 7.05 21.25 -4.64
C PHE A 8 7.42 19.94 -3.91
N PHE A 9 6.78 19.65 -2.78
CA PHE A 9 7.00 18.40 -2.06
C PHE A 9 6.55 17.18 -2.88
N HIS A 10 5.47 17.29 -3.63
CA HIS A 10 5.01 16.23 -4.53
C HIS A 10 6.05 15.94 -5.63
N PHE A 11 6.63 16.98 -6.22
CA PHE A 11 7.68 16.84 -7.22
C PHE A 11 8.93 16.14 -6.65
N ILE A 12 9.39 16.52 -5.45
CA ILE A 12 10.51 15.87 -4.78
C ILE A 12 10.20 14.38 -4.54
N GLY A 13 8.98 14.06 -4.08
CA GLY A 13 8.54 12.69 -3.88
C GLY A 13 8.56 11.88 -5.18
N GLY A 14 8.02 12.44 -6.27
CA GLY A 14 8.04 11.81 -7.59
C GLY A 14 9.45 11.57 -8.12
N PHE A 15 10.34 12.56 -7.96
CA PHE A 15 11.74 12.45 -8.35
C PHE A 15 12.47 11.36 -7.55
N ALA A 16 12.29 11.31 -6.23
CA ALA A 16 12.86 10.28 -5.36
C ALA A 16 12.34 8.88 -5.77
N SER A 17 11.03 8.75 -5.99
CA SER A 17 10.39 7.49 -6.41
C SER A 17 10.78 7.04 -7.82
N GLY A 18 11.16 7.93 -8.74
CA GLY A 18 11.66 7.54 -10.06
C GLY A 18 13.15 7.17 -10.03
N SER A 19 13.92 7.80 -9.14
CA SER A 19 15.37 7.67 -9.08
C SER A 19 15.83 6.45 -8.28
N PHE A 20 14.99 5.88 -7.41
CA PHE A 20 15.41 4.84 -6.47
C PHE A 20 16.01 3.58 -7.11
N TYR A 21 15.61 3.24 -8.35
CA TYR A 21 16.11 2.07 -9.06
C TYR A 21 17.43 2.31 -9.82
N VAL A 22 17.81 3.57 -10.02
CA VAL A 22 19.01 3.95 -10.79
C VAL A 22 20.33 3.58 -10.07
N PRO A 23 20.48 3.79 -8.74
CA PRO A 23 21.66 3.39 -7.99
C PRO A 23 21.96 1.90 -8.05
N TYR A 24 20.92 1.05 -8.11
CA TYR A 24 21.06 -0.41 -8.14
C TYR A 24 21.84 -0.90 -9.36
N LYS A 25 21.83 -0.14 -10.46
CA LYS A 25 22.62 -0.45 -11.67
C LYS A 25 24.11 -0.12 -11.52
N ARG A 26 24.51 0.67 -10.52
CA ARG A 26 25.90 1.11 -10.31
C ARG A 26 26.66 0.22 -9.33
N VAL A 27 25.96 -0.57 -8.52
CA VAL A 27 26.57 -1.52 -7.58
C VAL A 27 27.00 -2.77 -8.36
N LYS A 28 28.30 -3.06 -8.36
CA LYS A 28 28.88 -4.24 -9.02
C LYS A 28 29.33 -5.25 -7.96
N GLY A 29 29.05 -6.53 -8.17
CA GLY A 29 29.50 -7.62 -7.30
C GLY A 29 28.52 -8.09 -6.22
N TRP A 30 27.33 -7.48 -6.12
CA TRP A 30 26.26 -7.92 -5.20
C TRP A 30 25.10 -8.51 -5.99
N SER A 31 24.44 -9.52 -5.43
CA SER A 31 23.18 -10.01 -5.99
C SER A 31 22.09 -8.93 -5.84
N TRP A 32 21.17 -8.89 -6.79
CA TRP A 32 20.07 -7.93 -6.78
C TRP A 32 19.18 -8.10 -5.54
N GLU A 33 18.99 -9.34 -5.12
CA GLU A 33 18.22 -9.75 -3.95
C GLU A 33 18.84 -9.17 -2.67
N ALA A 34 20.17 -9.22 -2.53
CA ALA A 34 20.87 -8.65 -1.39
C ALA A 34 20.73 -7.13 -1.34
N MET A 35 20.82 -6.44 -2.49
CA MET A 35 20.62 -5.00 -2.56
C MET A 35 19.18 -4.60 -2.21
N TRP A 36 18.18 -5.35 -2.70
CA TRP A 36 16.78 -5.10 -2.42
C TRP A 36 16.46 -5.27 -0.93
N ILE A 37 16.94 -6.36 -0.31
CA ILE A 37 16.72 -6.62 1.10
C ILE A 37 17.40 -5.56 1.96
N LEU A 38 18.64 -5.19 1.67
CA LEU A 38 19.34 -4.13 2.41
C LEU A 38 18.61 -2.79 2.30
N GLY A 39 18.19 -2.42 1.08
CA GLY A 39 17.38 -1.22 0.85
C GLY A 39 16.05 -1.26 1.61
N GLY A 40 15.37 -2.41 1.61
CA GLY A 40 14.12 -2.63 2.33
C GLY A 40 14.28 -2.54 3.85
N ILE A 41 15.33 -3.12 4.43
CA ILE A 41 15.59 -3.04 5.87
C ILE A 41 15.81 -1.59 6.29
N PHE A 42 16.66 -0.85 5.58
CA PHE A 42 16.91 0.55 5.91
C PHE A 42 15.65 1.41 5.74
N SER A 43 14.95 1.27 4.61
CA SER A 43 13.79 2.13 4.29
C SER A 43 12.51 1.78 5.04
N TRP A 44 12.29 0.51 5.39
CA TRP A 44 11.01 0.04 5.97
C TRP A 44 11.11 -0.33 7.45
N VAL A 45 12.26 -0.80 7.93
CA VAL A 45 12.42 -1.27 9.32
C VAL A 45 13.15 -0.24 10.18
N LEU A 46 14.17 0.42 9.65
CA LEU A 46 15.01 1.35 10.40
C LEU A 46 14.46 2.78 10.40
N VAL A 47 14.25 3.35 9.21
CA VAL A 47 13.82 4.75 9.08
C VAL A 47 12.45 5.02 9.71
N PRO A 48 11.39 4.20 9.51
CA PRO A 48 10.06 4.55 10.01
C PRO A 48 9.94 4.58 11.54
N PRO A 49 10.45 3.61 12.32
CA PRO A 49 10.44 3.71 13.77
C PRO A 49 11.30 4.85 14.32
N VAL A 50 12.45 5.12 13.71
CA VAL A 50 13.30 6.26 14.10
C VAL A 50 12.57 7.58 13.84
N ALA A 51 11.97 7.75 12.67
CA ALA A 51 11.20 8.94 12.34
C ALA A 51 9.98 9.10 13.27
N ALA A 52 9.26 8.02 13.54
CA ALA A 52 8.12 8.02 14.45
C ALA A 52 8.54 8.41 15.87
N TYR A 53 9.64 7.83 16.39
CA TYR A 53 10.17 8.18 17.70
C TYR A 53 10.56 9.66 17.82
N LEU A 54 11.10 10.26 16.75
CA LEU A 54 11.52 11.67 16.74
C LEU A 54 10.37 12.65 16.54
N THR A 55 9.26 12.23 15.93
CA THR A 55 8.17 13.15 15.51
C THR A 55 6.88 12.97 16.30
N ILE A 56 6.67 11.79 16.89
CA ILE A 56 5.44 11.42 17.59
C ILE A 56 5.76 11.23 19.07
N PRO A 57 5.22 12.08 19.97
CA PRO A 57 5.36 11.88 21.40
C PRO A 57 4.68 10.56 21.82
N ASP A 58 5.29 9.85 22.75
CA ASP A 58 4.76 8.61 23.34
C ASP A 58 4.43 7.50 22.32
N PHE A 59 5.16 7.46 21.19
CA PHE A 59 4.98 6.47 20.12
C PHE A 59 4.88 5.02 20.63
N PHE A 60 5.75 4.63 21.57
CA PHE A 60 5.72 3.28 22.14
C PHE A 60 4.44 2.98 22.91
N GLN A 61 3.89 3.96 23.62
CA GLN A 61 2.64 3.80 24.35
C GLN A 61 1.45 3.61 23.41
N ILE A 62 1.43 4.34 22.29
CA ILE A 62 0.43 4.15 21.22
C ILE A 62 0.42 2.71 20.71
N ILE A 63 1.61 2.13 20.49
CA ILE A 63 1.72 0.75 20.01
C ILE A 63 1.24 -0.26 21.07
N THR A 64 1.58 -0.06 22.34
CA THR A 64 1.14 -0.97 23.42
C THR A 64 -0.35 -0.89 23.71
N ASP A 65 -0.95 0.28 23.52
CA ASP A 65 -2.39 0.50 23.73
C ASP A 65 -3.23 0.03 22.53
N THR A 66 -2.58 -0.26 21.40
CA THR A 66 -3.26 -0.76 20.20
C THR A 66 -3.70 -2.21 20.37
N SER A 67 -4.93 -2.51 19.96
CA SER A 67 -5.46 -3.87 20.02
C SER A 67 -4.65 -4.86 19.17
N SER A 68 -4.53 -6.11 19.64
CA SER A 68 -3.77 -7.15 18.94
C SER A 68 -4.32 -7.47 17.55
N SER A 69 -5.62 -7.27 17.32
CA SER A 69 -6.24 -7.45 16.01
C SER A 69 -5.74 -6.41 15.00
N ILE A 70 -5.67 -5.14 15.40
CA ILE A 70 -5.15 -4.08 14.53
C ILE A 70 -3.69 -4.35 14.20
N ILE A 71 -2.87 -4.66 15.22
CA ILE A 71 -1.46 -5.02 15.04
C ILE A 71 -1.33 -6.19 14.05
N GLY A 72 -2.15 -7.24 14.22
CA GLY A 72 -2.17 -8.40 13.33
C GLY A 72 -2.48 -8.03 11.87
N TYR A 73 -3.49 -7.19 11.62
CA TYR A 73 -3.78 -6.70 10.27
C TYR A 73 -2.67 -5.81 9.71
N THR A 74 -2.06 -4.94 10.52
CA THR A 74 -0.92 -4.11 10.10
C THR A 74 0.25 -4.97 9.64
N TYR A 75 0.60 -6.03 10.39
CA TYR A 75 1.62 -6.99 9.96
C TYR A 75 1.22 -7.76 8.70
N LEU A 76 -0.03 -8.22 8.61
CA LEU A 76 -0.52 -8.95 7.45
C LEU A 76 -0.43 -8.11 6.17
N PHE A 77 -0.97 -6.89 6.19
CA PHE A 77 -0.92 -5.99 5.04
C PHE A 77 0.51 -5.52 4.75
N GLY A 78 1.34 -5.31 5.77
CA GLY A 78 2.77 -5.01 5.61
C GLY A 78 3.53 -6.14 4.90
N LEU A 79 3.26 -7.40 5.26
CA LEU A 79 3.86 -8.56 4.62
C LEU A 79 3.41 -8.70 3.16
N LEU A 80 2.10 -8.58 2.90
CA LEU A 80 1.55 -8.62 1.54
C LEU A 80 2.15 -7.50 0.67
N TRP A 81 2.30 -6.30 1.23
CA TRP A 81 2.94 -5.18 0.56
C TRP A 81 4.41 -5.46 0.26
N GLY A 82 5.16 -6.03 1.21
CA GLY A 82 6.56 -6.41 1.02
C GLY A 82 6.75 -7.45 -0.09
N ILE A 83 5.87 -8.45 -0.16
CA ILE A 83 5.83 -9.44 -1.25
C ILE A 83 5.55 -8.73 -2.58
N GLY A 84 4.56 -7.85 -2.63
CA GLY A 84 4.23 -7.05 -3.82
C GLY A 84 5.38 -6.15 -4.28
N GLY A 85 6.12 -5.54 -3.35
CA GLY A 85 7.31 -4.75 -3.64
C GLY A 85 8.44 -5.59 -4.25
N LEU A 86 8.68 -6.79 -3.71
CA LEU A 86 9.69 -7.71 -4.22
C LEU A 86 9.34 -8.20 -5.64
N THR A 87 8.08 -8.57 -5.89
CA THR A 87 7.64 -8.97 -7.24
C THR A 87 7.61 -7.80 -8.22
N TYR A 88 7.28 -6.59 -7.76
CA TYR A 88 7.43 -5.37 -8.55
C TYR A 88 8.89 -5.16 -8.99
N GLY A 89 9.83 -5.28 -8.05
CA GLY A 89 11.25 -5.15 -8.34
C GLY A 89 11.77 -6.18 -9.34
N LEU A 90 11.33 -7.44 -9.21
CA LEU A 90 11.62 -8.49 -10.20
C LEU A 90 11.01 -8.15 -11.57
N GLY A 91 9.76 -7.69 -11.60
CA GLY A 91 9.09 -7.27 -12.83
C GLY A 91 9.84 -6.16 -13.56
N VAL A 92 10.28 -5.13 -12.83
CA VAL A 92 11.12 -4.04 -13.37
C VAL A 92 12.50 -4.54 -13.82
N ARG A 93 13.07 -5.54 -13.13
CA ARG A 93 14.36 -6.15 -13.52
C ARG A 93 14.27 -6.90 -14.85
N TYR A 94 13.19 -7.65 -15.08
CA TYR A 94 13.02 -8.46 -16.29
C TYR A 94 12.42 -7.69 -17.47
N LEU A 95 11.47 -6.79 -17.22
CA LEU A 95 10.74 -6.05 -18.27
C LEU A 95 11.29 -4.64 -18.52
N GLY A 96 12.15 -4.14 -17.63
CA GLY A 96 12.66 -2.77 -17.64
C GLY A 96 11.74 -1.78 -16.89
N VAL A 97 12.31 -0.63 -16.50
CA VAL A 97 11.66 0.37 -15.65
C VAL A 97 10.40 0.96 -16.28
N SER A 98 10.43 1.27 -17.58
CA SER A 98 9.29 1.88 -18.26
C SER A 98 8.12 0.89 -18.43
N LEU A 99 8.36 -0.23 -19.10
CA LEU A 99 7.33 -1.23 -19.40
C LEU A 99 6.82 -1.94 -18.14
N GLY A 100 7.74 -2.40 -17.28
CA GLY A 100 7.41 -3.11 -16.05
C GLY A 100 6.56 -2.26 -15.11
N SER A 101 6.96 -1.00 -14.87
CA SER A 101 6.20 -0.12 -13.97
C SER A 101 4.82 0.22 -14.53
N SER A 102 4.72 0.48 -15.84
CA SER A 102 3.44 0.86 -16.46
C SER A 102 2.41 -0.27 -16.37
N ILE A 103 2.82 -1.51 -16.63
CA ILE A 103 1.92 -2.68 -16.55
C ILE A 103 1.52 -2.94 -15.10
N ILE A 104 2.50 -3.02 -14.19
CA ILE A 104 2.24 -3.41 -12.80
C ILE A 104 1.37 -2.35 -12.11
N LEU A 105 1.76 -1.07 -12.20
CA LEU A 105 0.98 0.02 -11.60
C LEU A 105 -0.38 0.17 -12.31
N GLY A 106 -0.44 -0.02 -13.63
CA GLY A 106 -1.69 -0.02 -14.40
C GLY A 106 -2.70 -1.03 -13.87
N LEU A 107 -2.27 -2.29 -13.70
CA LEU A 107 -3.10 -3.34 -13.12
C LEU A 107 -3.47 -3.03 -11.67
N SER A 108 -2.51 -2.59 -10.85
CA SER A 108 -2.77 -2.20 -9.46
C SER A 108 -3.82 -1.07 -9.35
N MET A 109 -3.80 -0.10 -10.26
CA MET A 109 -4.79 0.97 -10.31
C MET A 109 -6.19 0.44 -10.65
N VAL A 110 -6.31 -0.48 -11.62
CA VAL A 110 -7.59 -1.10 -11.97
C VAL A 110 -8.18 -1.85 -10.78
N PHE A 111 -7.40 -2.73 -10.15
CA PHE A 111 -7.86 -3.45 -8.96
C PHE A 111 -8.17 -2.51 -7.80
N GLY A 112 -7.31 -1.52 -7.54
CA GLY A 112 -7.50 -0.55 -6.46
C GLY A 112 -8.74 0.33 -6.64
N ALA A 113 -9.08 0.70 -7.88
CA ALA A 113 -10.27 1.50 -8.18
C ALA A 113 -11.56 0.65 -8.16
N LEU A 114 -11.50 -0.61 -8.58
CA LEU A 114 -12.68 -1.47 -8.65
C LEU A 114 -13.06 -2.09 -7.30
N MET A 115 -12.10 -2.37 -6.43
CA MET A 115 -12.35 -3.08 -5.17
C MET A 115 -13.36 -2.37 -4.24
N PRO A 116 -13.31 -1.04 -4.02
CA PRO A 116 -14.34 -0.34 -3.27
C PRO A 116 -15.74 -0.49 -3.90
N SER A 117 -15.84 -0.29 -5.22
CA SER A 117 -17.11 -0.40 -5.94
C SER A 117 -17.72 -1.81 -5.85
N ILE A 118 -16.90 -2.85 -5.96
CA ILE A 118 -17.33 -4.25 -5.81
C ILE A 118 -17.76 -4.52 -4.37
N TYR A 119 -17.01 -4.06 -3.38
CA TYR A 119 -17.35 -4.21 -1.96
C TYR A 119 -18.70 -3.58 -1.64
N TYR A 120 -18.90 -2.33 -2.05
CA TYR A 120 -20.17 -1.62 -1.87
C TYR A 120 -21.31 -2.29 -2.61
N PHE A 121 -21.09 -2.71 -3.86
CA PHE A 121 -22.09 -3.45 -4.63
C PHE A 121 -22.51 -4.73 -3.89
N LEU A 122 -21.58 -5.62 -3.50
CA LEU A 122 -21.91 -6.89 -2.89
C LEU A 122 -22.57 -6.76 -1.51
N ILE A 123 -22.13 -5.81 -0.68
CA ILE A 123 -22.63 -5.67 0.69
C ILE A 123 -23.89 -4.81 0.76
N LEU A 124 -23.91 -3.64 0.12
CA LEU A 124 -25.11 -2.78 0.13
C LEU A 124 -26.25 -3.39 -0.65
N PHE A 125 -25.99 -4.11 -1.75
CA PHE A 125 -27.03 -4.83 -2.49
C PHE A 125 -27.61 -5.99 -1.65
N ARG A 126 -26.77 -6.72 -0.92
CA ARG A 126 -27.22 -7.81 -0.03
C ARG A 126 -28.06 -7.28 1.14
N VAL A 127 -27.66 -6.16 1.77
CA VAL A 127 -28.43 -5.54 2.86
C VAL A 127 -29.78 -5.02 2.36
N ASN A 128 -29.82 -4.35 1.20
CA ASN A 128 -31.08 -3.85 0.63
C ASN A 128 -32.03 -4.98 0.21
N MET A 129 -31.54 -6.08 -0.39
CA MET A 129 -32.40 -7.23 -0.70
C MET A 129 -32.97 -7.89 0.57
N VAL A 130 -32.17 -8.06 1.63
CA VAL A 130 -32.66 -8.63 2.90
C VAL A 130 -33.73 -7.72 3.52
N SER A 131 -33.53 -6.40 3.56
CA SER A 131 -34.55 -5.46 4.05
C SER A 131 -35.84 -5.46 3.23
N ILE A 132 -35.76 -5.57 1.89
CA ILE A 132 -36.95 -5.67 1.03
C ILE A 132 -37.67 -7.01 1.24
N SER A 133 -36.93 -8.10 1.47
CA SER A 133 -37.50 -9.42 1.76
C SER A 133 -38.30 -9.46 3.07
N PHE A 134 -37.97 -8.62 4.06
CA PHE A 134 -38.75 -8.46 5.30
C PHE A 134 -40.01 -7.60 5.12
N LEU A 135 -40.08 -6.75 4.08
CA LEU A 135 -41.22 -5.89 3.78
C LEU A 135 -42.28 -6.56 2.90
N LEU A 136 -41.87 -7.48 2.02
CA LEU A 136 -42.76 -8.24 1.14
C LEU A 136 -43.81 -9.13 1.88
N PRO A 137 -43.51 -9.86 2.97
CA PRO A 137 -44.52 -10.68 3.65
C PRO A 137 -45.61 -9.87 4.36
N ILE A 138 -45.44 -8.54 4.52
CA ILE A 138 -46.43 -7.67 5.14
C ILE A 138 -47.49 -7.21 4.11
N GLN A 139 -47.17 -7.23 2.81
CA GLN A 139 -48.08 -6.78 1.76
C GLN A 139 -49.01 -7.87 1.21
N GLU A 140 -48.78 -9.14 1.53
CA GLU A 140 -49.68 -10.25 1.12
C GLU A 140 -50.78 -10.57 2.17
N PHE A 141 -50.88 -9.78 3.25
CA PHE A 141 -51.90 -9.93 4.30
C PHE A 141 -52.88 -8.74 4.40
N VAL A 142 -53.00 -7.91 3.35
CA VAL A 142 -54.06 -6.88 3.22
C VAL A 142 -54.86 -7.12 1.94
#